data_AF-A0A969EP41-F1
#
_entry.id   AF-A0A969EP41-F1
#
_cell.length_a   1.000
_cell.length_b   1.000
_cell.length_c   1.000
_cell.angle_alpha   90.00
_cell.angle_beta   90.00
_cell.angle_gamma   90.00
#
_symmetry.space_group_name_H-M   'P 1'
#
loop_
_entity.id
_entity.type
_entity.pdbx_description
1 polymer ?
#
loop_
_entity_poly.entity_id
_entity_poly.type
_entity_poly.pdbx_seq_one_letter_code
_entity_poly.pdbx_strand_id
1 'polypeptide(L)'
;MTSTTESFSATGAPASRSRSKLLAELPWWAFLIILAGVGLVYNFITDETYNKIIGTLGEGVRLTAIATLSAYSMALVLGLTTALMQLSRNVIIRNVAQLYVQVIRGVPILVQIFYWAICNFPGIYRSRY
;
A
#
# COMPACT_ATOMS: atom_id res chain seq x y z
N MET A 1 54.03 15.28 -44.22
CA MET A 1 53.86 16.65 -43.68
C MET A 1 52.37 16.92 -43.62
N THR A 2 51.67 17.06 -42.50
CA THR A 2 52.00 17.28 -41.08
C THR A 2 50.69 17.15 -40.26
N SER A 3 50.78 16.57 -39.05
CA SER A 3 49.93 16.74 -37.84
C SER A 3 48.41 16.49 -37.94
N THR A 4 47.82 15.44 -37.34
CA THR A 4 47.67 15.16 -35.88
C THR A 4 46.69 16.13 -35.20
N THR A 5 45.54 15.57 -34.80
CA THR A 5 44.80 15.77 -33.53
C THR A 5 43.96 17.02 -33.26
N GLU A 6 42.82 16.74 -32.61
CA GLU A 6 42.06 17.59 -31.66
C GLU A 6 40.92 18.47 -32.19
N SER A 7 39.71 17.92 -32.18
CA SER A 7 38.60 18.54 -31.43
C SER A 7 37.47 17.53 -31.21
N PHE A 8 37.78 16.49 -30.43
CA PHE A 8 36.81 15.94 -29.50
C PHE A 8 36.51 17.05 -28.48
N SER A 9 35.60 17.95 -28.81
CA SER A 9 35.14 19.02 -27.91
C SER A 9 33.71 18.73 -27.51
N ALA A 10 33.63 17.89 -26.47
CA ALA A 10 32.69 17.94 -25.36
C ALA A 10 31.33 18.63 -25.61
N THR A 11 30.28 17.81 -25.48
CA THR A 11 29.18 18.09 -24.54
C THR A 11 28.55 19.47 -24.70
N GLY A 12 27.53 19.55 -25.56
CA GLY A 12 26.49 20.57 -25.44
C GLY A 12 25.87 20.47 -24.05
N ALA A 13 26.34 21.33 -23.14
CA ALA A 13 25.89 21.40 -21.76
C ALA A 13 24.36 21.51 -21.72
N PRO A 14 23.66 20.71 -20.90
CA PRO A 14 22.22 20.83 -20.77
C PRO A 14 21.89 22.23 -20.26
N ALA A 15 21.04 22.90 -21.02
CA ALA A 15 20.49 24.22 -20.72
C ALA A 15 20.19 24.36 -19.23
N SER A 16 20.78 25.37 -18.61
CA SER A 16 20.42 25.84 -17.28
C SER A 16 18.97 26.33 -17.31
N ARG A 17 18.02 25.40 -17.21
CA ARG A 17 16.60 25.70 -16.98
C ARG A 17 16.51 26.40 -15.62
N SER A 18 16.43 27.73 -15.73
CA SER A 18 16.22 28.73 -14.69
C SER A 18 15.50 28.20 -13.46
N ARG A 19 16.26 27.96 -12.37
CA ARG A 19 15.74 27.67 -11.02
C ARG A 19 14.63 28.64 -10.60
N SER A 20 14.65 29.88 -11.10
CA SER A 20 13.64 30.89 -10.81
C SER A 20 12.25 30.60 -11.40
N LYS A 21 12.12 29.85 -12.51
CA LYS A 21 10.80 29.43 -13.02
C LYS A 21 10.21 28.29 -12.17
N LEU A 22 11.05 27.39 -11.67
CA LEU A 22 10.65 26.34 -10.71
C LEU A 22 10.16 26.93 -9.37
N LEU A 23 10.76 28.03 -8.93
CA LEU A 23 10.38 28.74 -7.71
C LEU A 23 9.14 29.64 -7.91
N ALA A 24 8.85 30.09 -9.14
CA ALA A 24 7.66 30.88 -9.48
C ALA A 24 6.42 30.01 -9.76
N GLU A 25 6.61 28.74 -10.12
CA GLU A 25 5.54 27.73 -10.17
C GLU A 25 5.21 27.15 -8.79
N LEU A 26 5.96 27.50 -7.73
CA LEU A 26 5.63 27.09 -6.37
C LEU A 26 4.31 27.75 -5.98
N PRO A 27 3.27 26.94 -5.78
CA PRO A 27 1.95 27.50 -5.62
C PRO A 27 1.78 27.98 -4.17
N TRP A 28 1.10 29.11 -3.96
CA TRP A 28 1.01 29.81 -2.67
C TRP A 28 0.44 28.96 -1.51
N TRP A 29 -0.31 27.91 -1.82
CA TRP A 29 -0.76 26.92 -0.83
C TRP A 29 0.39 26.12 -0.19
N ALA A 30 1.56 26.06 -0.82
CA ALA A 30 2.76 25.50 -0.22
C ALA A 30 3.17 26.27 1.05
N PHE A 31 2.98 27.59 1.07
CA PHE A 31 3.18 28.38 2.29
C PHE A 31 2.13 28.07 3.36
N LEU A 32 0.88 27.82 2.99
CA LEU A 32 -0.15 27.36 3.93
C LEU A 32 0.18 25.98 4.50
N ILE A 33 0.70 25.05 3.68
CA ILE A 33 1.18 23.74 4.13
C ILE A 33 2.38 23.89 5.05
N ILE A 34 3.32 24.78 4.74
CA ILE A 34 4.48 25.06 5.60
C ILE A 34 4.01 25.67 6.93
N LEU A 35 3.11 26.65 6.92
CA LEU A 35 2.56 27.26 8.12
C LEU A 35 1.77 26.25 8.98
N ALA A 36 0.94 25.42 8.34
CA ALA A 36 0.19 24.35 9.01
C ALA A 36 1.12 23.27 9.56
N GLY A 37 2.16 22.90 8.81
CA GLY A 37 3.19 21.96 9.25
C GLY A 37 3.99 22.50 10.43
N VAL A 38 4.35 23.78 10.41
CA VAL A 38 5.00 24.47 11.53
C VAL A 38 4.05 24.53 12.74
N GLY A 39 2.76 24.83 12.54
CA GLY A 39 1.74 24.78 13.59
C GLY A 39 1.59 23.39 14.21
N LEU A 40 1.64 22.32 13.39
CA LEU A 40 1.71 20.94 13.88
C LEU A 40 2.98 20.70 14.69
N VAL A 41 4.15 21.10 14.20
CA VAL A 41 5.42 20.93 14.91
C VAL A 41 5.44 21.71 16.24
N TYR A 42 4.82 22.90 16.29
CA TYR A 42 4.67 23.64 17.55
C TYR A 42 3.78 22.88 18.55
N ASN A 43 2.66 22.32 18.10
CA ASN A 43 1.82 21.46 18.97
C ASN A 43 2.51 20.15 19.36
N PHE A 44 3.41 19.62 18.52
CA PHE A 44 4.18 18.40 18.79
C PHE A 44 5.17 18.55 19.95
N ILE A 45 5.68 19.77 20.19
CA ILE A 45 6.72 20.01 21.20
C ILE A 45 6.10 20.23 22.60
N THR A 46 4.81 20.58 22.67
CA THR A 46 4.17 21.07 23.90
C THR A 46 3.43 20.01 24.73
N ASP A 47 3.07 18.84 24.19
CA ASP A 47 2.19 17.87 24.91
C ASP A 47 2.78 16.45 25.04
N GLU A 48 2.88 15.94 26.29
CA GLU A 48 3.27 14.54 26.64
C GLU A 48 2.36 13.48 25.99
N THR A 49 1.18 13.88 25.53
CA THR A 49 0.19 13.05 24.83
C THR A 49 0.72 12.53 23.48
N TYR A 50 1.61 13.27 22.81
CA TYR A 50 2.10 12.92 21.47
C TYR A 50 3.00 11.67 21.46
N ASN A 51 3.79 11.44 22.52
CA ASN A 51 4.61 10.24 22.66
C ASN A 51 3.78 8.95 22.76
N LYS A 52 2.58 9.02 23.36
CA LYS A 52 1.65 7.88 23.43
C LYS A 52 1.06 7.59 22.06
N ILE A 53 0.72 8.63 21.29
CA ILE A 53 0.14 8.50 19.94
C ILE A 53 1.16 7.88 18.98
N ILE A 54 2.42 8.36 18.94
CA ILE A 54 3.44 7.76 18.06
C ILE A 54 3.72 6.31 18.47
N GLY A 55 3.79 6.00 19.77
CA GLY A 55 3.98 4.64 20.26
C GLY A 55 2.87 3.70 19.79
N THR A 56 1.61 4.11 19.96
CA THR A 56 0.45 3.32 19.52
C THR A 56 0.33 3.23 17.99
N LEU A 57 0.66 4.29 17.25
CA LEU A 57 0.69 4.26 15.78
C LEU A 57 1.78 3.33 15.26
N GLY A 58 2.98 3.38 15.83
CA GLY A 58 4.09 2.48 15.47
C GLY A 58 3.75 1.02 15.74
N GLU A 59 3.05 0.73 16.83
CA GLU A 59 2.57 -0.61 17.15
C GLU A 59 1.48 -1.09 16.18
N GLY A 60 0.56 -0.20 15.77
CA GLY A 60 -0.41 -0.48 14.72
C GLY A 60 0.24 -0.77 13.37
N VAL A 61 1.23 0.02 12.95
CA VAL A 61 2.00 -0.22 11.71
C VAL A 61 2.70 -1.58 11.78
N ARG A 62 3.33 -1.91 12.90
CA ARG A 62 3.97 -3.22 13.09
C ARG A 62 2.96 -4.37 13.00
N LEU A 63 1.78 -4.23 13.62
CA LEU A 63 0.73 -5.24 13.56
C LEU A 63 0.22 -5.44 12.12
N THR A 64 -0.05 -4.36 11.39
CA THR A 64 -0.49 -4.45 9.98
C THR A 64 0.58 -5.07 9.09
N ALA A 65 1.85 -4.75 9.30
CA ALA A 65 2.96 -5.33 8.55
C ALA A 65 3.06 -6.85 8.81
N ILE A 66 3.03 -7.27 10.07
CA ILE A 66 3.09 -8.69 10.44
C ILE A 66 1.87 -9.44 9.92
N ALA A 67 0.67 -8.88 10.08
CA ALA A 67 -0.59 -9.48 9.62
C ALA A 67 -0.63 -9.61 8.09
N THR A 68 -0.17 -8.60 7.36
CA THR A 68 -0.12 -8.64 5.89
C THR A 68 0.88 -9.69 5.43
N LEU A 69 2.08 -9.73 6.02
CA LEU A 69 3.11 -10.68 5.64
C LEU A 69 2.71 -12.13 5.93
N SER A 70 2.09 -12.39 7.08
CA SER A 70 1.62 -13.73 7.45
C SER A 70 0.47 -14.20 6.56
N ALA A 71 -0.53 -13.35 6.34
CA ALA A 71 -1.67 -13.65 5.47
C ALA A 71 -1.22 -13.89 4.02
N TYR A 72 -0.33 -13.04 3.51
CA TYR A 72 0.22 -13.19 2.15
C TYR A 72 1.00 -14.49 1.99
N SER A 73 1.81 -14.86 2.98
CA SER A 73 2.56 -16.12 2.96
C SER A 73 1.62 -17.33 2.89
N MET A 74 0.54 -17.36 3.67
CA MET A 74 -0.47 -18.42 3.61
C MET A 74 -1.21 -18.43 2.26
N ALA A 75 -1.59 -17.26 1.76
CA ALA A 75 -2.28 -17.11 0.48
C ALA A 75 -1.42 -17.62 -0.68
N LEU A 76 -0.10 -17.39 -0.65
CA LEU A 76 0.83 -17.91 -1.65
C LEU A 76 0.90 -19.44 -1.63
N VAL A 77 1.00 -20.06 -0.45
CA VAL A 77 1.03 -21.52 -0.33
C VAL A 77 -0.25 -22.13 -0.91
N LEU A 78 -1.40 -21.64 -0.48
CA LEU A 78 -2.70 -22.13 -0.96
C LEU A 78 -2.89 -21.86 -2.46
N GLY A 79 -2.58 -20.65 -2.92
CA GLY A 79 -2.69 -20.27 -4.32
C GLY A 79 -1.79 -21.10 -5.22
N LEU A 80 -0.55 -21.38 -4.79
CA LEU A 80 0.38 -22.23 -5.52
C LEU A 80 -0.10 -23.67 -5.56
N THR A 81 -0.55 -24.25 -4.44
CA THR A 81 -1.12 -25.60 -4.42
C THR A 81 -2.33 -25.71 -5.34
N THR A 82 -3.25 -24.74 -5.31
CA THR A 82 -4.42 -24.72 -6.20
C THR A 82 -4.05 -24.53 -7.66
N ALA A 83 -3.05 -23.70 -7.98
CA ALA A 83 -2.56 -23.50 -9.34
C ALA A 83 -1.92 -24.78 -9.91
N LEU A 84 -1.10 -25.47 -9.11
CA LEU A 84 -0.51 -26.76 -9.48
C LEU A 84 -1.58 -27.84 -9.67
N MET A 85 -2.61 -27.86 -8.82
CA MET A 85 -3.73 -28.78 -8.93
C MET A 85 -4.51 -28.59 -10.24
N GLN A 86 -4.66 -27.36 -10.72
CA GLN A 86 -5.32 -27.07 -12.01
C GLN A 86 -4.49 -27.49 -13.23
N LEU A 87 -3.16 -27.51 -13.12
CA LEU A 87 -2.26 -27.95 -14.19
C LEU A 87 -2.23 -29.49 -14.36
N SER A 88 -2.72 -30.22 -13.36
CA SER A 88 -2.79 -31.68 -13.39
C SER A 88 -3.71 -32.18 -14.50
N ARG A 89 -3.26 -33.25 -15.19
CA ARG A 89 -3.90 -33.84 -16.38
C ARG A 89 -5.27 -34.49 -16.08
N ASN A 90 -5.61 -34.70 -14.81
CA ASN A 90 -6.84 -35.36 -14.40
C ASN A 90 -8.02 -34.36 -14.34
N VAL A 91 -8.99 -34.56 -15.23
CA VAL A 91 -10.13 -33.65 -15.47
C VAL A 91 -11.00 -33.45 -14.22
N ILE A 92 -11.12 -34.47 -13.36
CA ILE A 92 -11.93 -34.40 -12.14
C ILE A 92 -11.30 -33.43 -11.12
N ILE A 93 -10.00 -33.56 -10.88
CA ILE A 93 -9.25 -32.72 -9.93
C ILE A 93 -9.24 -31.27 -10.42
N ARG A 94 -9.06 -31.06 -11.73
CA ARG A 94 -9.10 -29.74 -12.35
C ARG A 94 -10.46 -29.07 -12.19
N ASN A 95 -11.56 -29.79 -12.46
CA ASN A 95 -12.91 -29.24 -12.32
C ASN A 95 -13.24 -28.86 -10.87
N VAL A 96 -12.86 -29.68 -9.88
CA VAL A 96 -13.08 -29.36 -8.46
C VAL A 96 -12.27 -28.13 -8.04
N ALA A 97 -11.00 -28.04 -8.43
CA ALA A 97 -10.17 -26.87 -8.15
C ALA A 97 -10.72 -25.59 -8.82
N GLN A 98 -11.22 -25.70 -10.06
CA GLN A 98 -11.86 -24.59 -10.76
C GLN A 98 -13.16 -24.15 -10.09
N LEU A 99 -14.00 -25.10 -9.65
CA LEU A 99 -15.25 -24.80 -8.97
C LEU A 99 -15.00 -24.11 -7.63
N TYR A 100 -14.01 -24.56 -6.86
CA TYR A 100 -13.57 -23.90 -5.63
C TYR A 100 -13.14 -22.44 -5.86
N VAL A 101 -12.28 -22.19 -6.86
CA VAL A 101 -11.81 -20.83 -7.19
C VAL A 101 -12.96 -19.96 -7.72
N GLN A 102 -13.84 -20.52 -8.55
CA GLN A 102 -15.01 -19.81 -9.07
C GLN A 102 -16.00 -19.44 -7.97
N VAL A 103 -16.25 -20.31 -6.98
CA VAL A 103 -17.10 -19.96 -5.84
C VAL A 103 -16.47 -18.84 -5.03
N ILE A 104 -15.18 -18.92 -4.70
CA ILE A 104 -14.49 -17.88 -3.92
C ILE A 104 -14.48 -16.52 -4.63
N ARG A 105 -14.30 -16.48 -5.95
CA ARG A 105 -14.28 -15.23 -6.74
C ARG A 105 -15.66 -14.80 -7.23
N GLY A 106 -16.60 -15.73 -7.31
CA GLY A 106 -17.95 -15.52 -7.84
C GLY A 106 -18.97 -15.15 -6.78
N VAL A 107 -18.72 -15.48 -5.51
CA VAL A 107 -19.52 -14.99 -4.39
C VAL A 107 -19.22 -13.50 -4.21
N PRO A 108 -20.20 -12.60 -4.42
CA PRO A 108 -19.99 -11.17 -4.27
C PRO A 108 -19.50 -10.82 -2.87
N ILE A 109 -18.58 -9.84 -2.77
CA ILE A 109 -18.12 -9.28 -1.48
C ILE A 109 -19.31 -8.89 -0.58
N LEU A 110 -20.42 -8.46 -1.17
CA LEU A 110 -21.65 -8.14 -0.44
C LEU A 110 -22.18 -9.31 0.39
N VAL A 111 -22.18 -10.54 -0.16
CA VAL A 111 -22.67 -11.74 0.55
C VAL A 111 -21.73 -12.09 1.70
N GLN A 112 -20.42 -11.99 1.47
CA GLN A 112 -19.42 -12.21 2.51
C GLN A 112 -19.61 -11.24 3.68
N ILE A 113 -19.71 -9.94 3.41
CA ILE A 113 -19.89 -8.92 4.46
C ILE A 113 -21.21 -9.15 5.22
N PHE A 114 -22.30 -9.47 4.52
CA PHE A 114 -23.60 -9.75 5.15
C PHE A 114 -23.56 -10.99 6.04
N TYR A 115 -22.89 -12.07 5.60
CA TYR A 115 -22.69 -13.27 6.40
C TYR A 115 -21.92 -12.97 7.68
N TRP A 116 -20.78 -12.26 7.60
CA TRP A 116 -20.03 -11.86 8.79
C TRP A 116 -20.87 -10.95 9.70
N ALA A 117 -21.58 -9.98 9.14
CA ALA A 117 -22.43 -9.07 9.91
C ALA A 117 -23.57 -9.80 10.65
N ILE A 118 -24.26 -10.75 10.04
CA ILE A 118 -25.40 -11.43 10.67
C ILE A 118 -24.99 -12.64 11.49
N CYS A 119 -23.94 -13.38 11.11
CA CYS A 119 -23.51 -14.58 11.83
C CYS A 119 -22.49 -14.29 12.95
N ASN A 120 -21.61 -13.29 12.83
CA ASN A 120 -20.69 -12.93 13.92
C ASN A 120 -21.25 -11.89 14.89
N PHE A 121 -22.13 -10.99 14.45
CA PHE A 121 -22.74 -9.98 15.33
C PHE A 121 -24.00 -10.41 16.15
N PRO A 122 -24.58 -11.63 16.06
CA PRO A 122 -25.85 -11.94 16.72
C PRO A 122 -25.77 -12.14 18.24
N GLY A 123 -24.57 -12.15 18.81
CA GLY A 123 -24.38 -12.22 20.25
C GLY A 123 -24.55 -10.90 21.00
N ILE A 124 -24.52 -9.74 20.33
CA ILE A 124 -24.37 -8.45 21.02
C ILE A 124 -25.71 -7.80 21.42
N TYR A 125 -26.80 -8.12 20.72
CA TYR A 125 -28.11 -7.51 20.98
C TYR A 125 -28.95 -8.19 22.08
N ARG A 126 -28.48 -9.30 22.68
CA ARG A 126 -29.26 -10.05 23.69
C ARG A 126 -29.02 -9.60 25.14
N SER A 127 -28.15 -8.63 25.40
CA SER A 127 -27.74 -8.26 26.78
C SER A 127 -28.38 -6.97 27.33
N ARG A 128 -29.25 -6.28 26.58
CA ARG A 128 -29.76 -4.95 26.98
C ARG A 128 -31.28 -4.82 27.09
N TYR A 129 -32.03 -5.92 27.09
CA TYR A 129 -33.44 -5.96 27.53
C TYR A 129 -33.70 -7.24 28.31
#